data_AF-A0A8H7PZN3-F1
#
_entry.id   AF-A0A8H7PZN3-F1
#
_cell.length_a   1.000
_cell.length_b   1.000
_cell.length_c   1.000
_cell.angle_alpha   90.00
_cell.angle_beta   90.00
_cell.angle_gamma   90.00
#
_symmetry.space_group_name_H-M   'P 1'
#
loop_
_entity.id
_entity.type
_entity.pdbx_description
1 polymer ?
#
loop_
_entity_poly.entity_id
_entity_poly.type
_entity_poly.pdbx_seq_one_letter_code
_entity_poly.pdbx_strand_id
1 'polypeptide(L)'
;MQFKIVLLAIIGLLLTNVAVAQLVPLELKDTLFASDMDSESKKDSKNLLYQEDAPDYRLSEGQGGSPQSLFDHLPKDPTLSTFMDILMQVDDVLQLVNDPYTEPKFTLFAPTNSAFQRYMSDRVKRARFDEEDGFKNFLLCHIVPEGKYSVKDLEKAKSLNTAKEGRKISVESHWIFGITLDNTAKVDKDAIEAVNGIAYKIDHVLEPAR
;
A
#
# COMPACT_ATOMS: atom_id res chain seq x y z
N MET A 1 -51.01 12.46 -8.11
CA MET A 1 -51.44 12.42 -6.69
C MET A 1 -50.67 11.29 -6.03
N GLN A 2 -49.52 11.60 -5.43
CA GLN A 2 -48.51 10.63 -5.01
C GLN A 2 -48.51 10.47 -3.48
N PHE A 3 -48.73 9.23 -3.04
CA PHE A 3 -48.27 8.56 -1.82
C PHE A 3 -47.81 9.45 -0.65
N LYS A 4 -48.74 9.71 0.27
CA LYS A 4 -48.46 9.97 1.68
C LYS A 4 -49.32 9.00 2.48
N ILE A 5 -48.82 8.58 3.66
CA ILE A 5 -49.48 7.76 4.69
C ILE A 5 -49.18 6.25 4.59
N VAL A 6 -47.91 5.89 4.84
CA VAL A 6 -47.59 4.70 5.64
C VAL A 6 -46.43 5.10 6.56
N LEU A 7 -46.76 5.91 7.57
CA LEU A 7 -45.85 6.30 8.65
C LEU A 7 -46.29 5.57 9.92
N LEU A 8 -45.48 4.57 10.29
CA LEU A 8 -45.23 4.07 11.64
C LEU A 8 -46.38 4.20 12.67
N ALA A 9 -47.29 3.25 12.62
CA ALA A 9 -48.16 2.90 13.74
C ALA A 9 -48.09 1.38 13.97
N ILE A 10 -46.94 0.91 14.46
CA ILE A 10 -46.81 -0.36 15.20
C ILE A 10 -46.35 0.08 16.59
N ILE A 11 -47.30 0.48 17.43
CA ILE A 11 -47.80 -0.33 18.54
C ILE A 11 -46.69 -0.53 19.58
N GLY A 12 -46.68 0.38 20.54
CA GLY A 12 -45.90 0.24 21.76
C GLY A 12 -46.48 -0.86 22.64
N LEU A 13 -45.60 -1.77 23.08
CA LEU A 13 -45.77 -2.58 24.26
C LEU A 13 -44.41 -3.22 24.58
N LEU A 14 -43.69 -2.71 25.57
CA LEU A 14 -43.02 -3.51 26.61
C LEU A 14 -42.33 -2.56 27.59
N LEU A 15 -43.08 -2.21 28.63
CA LEU A 15 -42.56 -1.68 29.88
C LEU A 15 -42.11 -2.87 30.76
N THR A 16 -41.06 -2.59 31.55
CA THR A 16 -40.71 -3.22 32.83
C THR A 16 -40.34 -4.70 32.85
N ASN A 17 -39.04 -4.97 33.03
CA ASN A 17 -38.66 -5.87 34.12
C ASN A 17 -37.32 -5.47 34.74
N VAL A 18 -37.42 -5.06 36.01
CA VAL A 18 -36.34 -4.88 36.97
C VAL A 18 -36.05 -6.25 37.56
N ALA A 19 -34.80 -6.69 37.55
CA ALA A 19 -34.33 -7.74 38.45
C ALA A 19 -32.84 -7.54 38.76
N VAL A 20 -32.60 -6.88 39.88
CA VAL A 20 -31.34 -6.90 40.63
C VAL A 20 -31.28 -8.23 41.38
N ALA A 21 -30.22 -9.01 41.15
CA ALA A 21 -29.81 -10.12 42.03
C ALA A 21 -28.27 -10.20 41.92
N GLN A 22 -27.54 -9.56 42.83
CA GLN A 22 -27.03 -10.13 44.09
C GLN A 22 -25.75 -10.96 43.88
N LEU A 23 -24.68 -10.38 44.41
CA LEU A 23 -23.33 -10.89 44.55
C LEU A 23 -23.28 -12.20 45.34
N VAL A 24 -22.38 -13.10 44.97
CA VAL A 24 -21.83 -14.15 45.86
C VAL A 24 -20.30 -14.09 45.76
N PRO A 25 -19.57 -13.80 46.85
CA PRO A 25 -18.12 -13.91 46.89
C PRO A 25 -17.73 -15.35 47.31
N LEU A 26 -16.76 -15.95 46.63
CA LEU A 26 -16.11 -17.17 47.11
C LEU A 26 -14.80 -16.78 47.79
N GLU A 27 -14.82 -16.82 49.12
CA GLU A 27 -13.65 -16.65 49.99
C GLU A 27 -12.70 -17.86 49.94
N LEU A 28 -11.42 -17.50 50.07
CA LEU A 28 -10.25 -18.34 50.28
C LEU A 28 -10.33 -19.12 51.60
N LYS A 29 -9.77 -20.34 51.60
CA LYS A 29 -9.14 -20.92 52.80
C LYS A 29 -7.80 -21.56 52.43
N ASP A 30 -6.75 -20.87 52.87
CA ASP A 30 -5.43 -21.42 53.10
C ASP A 30 -5.48 -22.52 54.15
N THR A 31 -4.67 -23.59 53.96
CA THR A 31 -3.90 -24.32 54.99
C THR A 31 -3.14 -25.42 54.24
N LEU A 32 -1.84 -25.25 53.99
CA LEU A 32 -0.75 -25.74 54.85
C LEU A 32 -0.81 -27.25 55.04
N PHE A 33 0.06 -27.99 54.34
CA PHE A 33 0.91 -29.04 54.94
C PHE A 33 2.12 -29.25 54.02
N ALA A 34 3.29 -28.85 54.53
CA ALA A 34 4.58 -29.29 54.04
C ALA A 34 4.95 -30.61 54.72
N SER A 35 5.49 -31.54 53.93
CA SER A 35 6.38 -32.67 54.27
C SER A 35 6.16 -33.75 53.20
N ASP A 36 7.10 -34.52 52.69
CA ASP A 36 8.55 -34.59 52.65
C ASP A 36 8.82 -35.69 51.62
N MET A 37 9.99 -35.64 50.97
CA MET A 37 10.80 -36.78 50.48
C MET A 37 10.12 -38.07 49.96
N ASP A 38 10.22 -38.37 48.67
CA ASP A 38 11.26 -39.28 48.12
C ASP A 38 11.00 -39.73 46.65
N SER A 39 12.11 -39.80 45.92
CA SER A 39 12.49 -40.69 44.80
C SER A 39 11.55 -41.00 43.60
N GLU A 40 12.21 -40.92 42.43
CA GLU A 40 12.08 -41.78 41.23
C GLU A 40 11.14 -41.39 40.06
N SER A 41 11.79 -40.90 38.99
CA SER A 41 11.73 -41.49 37.63
C SER A 41 10.34 -41.71 36.98
N LYS A 42 9.97 -40.82 36.04
CA LYS A 42 9.83 -41.17 34.61
C LYS A 42 9.48 -39.95 33.74
N LYS A 43 10.36 -39.71 32.77
CA LYS A 43 10.04 -39.55 31.34
C LYS A 43 8.74 -38.80 31.02
N ASP A 44 8.89 -37.53 30.65
CA ASP A 44 8.23 -36.94 29.48
C ASP A 44 8.99 -35.66 29.10
N SER A 45 10.18 -35.87 28.55
CA SER A 45 10.86 -34.87 27.74
C SER A 45 9.94 -34.56 26.57
N LYS A 46 9.16 -33.48 26.68
CA LYS A 46 8.56 -32.83 25.53
C LYS A 46 9.71 -32.46 24.61
N ASN A 47 9.82 -33.28 23.59
CA ASN A 47 10.77 -33.22 22.49
C ASN A 47 10.63 -31.83 21.85
N LEU A 48 11.43 -30.88 22.31
CA LEU A 48 11.70 -29.66 21.57
C LEU A 48 12.44 -30.14 20.33
N LEU A 49 11.72 -30.21 19.21
CA LEU A 49 12.25 -30.57 17.90
C LEU A 49 13.25 -29.48 17.46
N TYR A 50 14.44 -29.50 18.04
CA TYR A 50 15.58 -28.80 17.51
C TYR A 50 15.99 -29.54 16.23
N GLN A 51 15.65 -28.95 15.09
CA GLN A 51 16.28 -29.31 13.82
C GLN A 51 17.68 -28.70 13.84
N GLU A 52 18.70 -29.55 13.85
CA GLU A 52 20.12 -29.16 13.85
C GLU A 52 20.48 -28.32 12.60
N ASP A 53 19.67 -28.47 11.55
CA ASP A 53 19.78 -27.77 10.26
C ASP A 53 18.86 -26.54 10.15
N ALA A 54 18.18 -26.13 11.23
CA ALA A 54 17.32 -24.96 11.19
C ALA A 54 18.19 -23.73 10.90
N PRO A 55 17.91 -22.97 9.82
CA PRO A 55 18.71 -21.80 9.49
C PRO A 55 18.69 -20.82 10.68
N ASP A 56 19.88 -20.40 11.11
CA ASP A 56 20.04 -19.48 12.22
C ASP A 56 19.39 -18.14 11.86
N TYR A 57 18.25 -17.83 12.49
CA TYR A 57 17.50 -16.59 12.28
C TYR A 57 18.05 -15.41 13.09
N ARG A 58 19.18 -15.60 13.79
CA ARG A 58 19.93 -14.50 14.42
C ARG A 58 20.74 -13.77 13.35
N LEU A 59 20.02 -12.86 12.69
CA LEU A 59 20.49 -11.84 11.76
C LEU A 59 21.89 -11.34 12.10
N SER A 60 22.78 -11.48 11.12
CA SER A 60 24.08 -10.83 11.07
C SER A 60 23.93 -9.32 11.13
N GLU A 61 24.55 -8.68 12.12
CA GLU A 61 24.80 -7.24 12.08
C GLU A 61 25.84 -6.94 10.99
N GLY A 62 25.34 -6.72 9.78
CA GLY A 62 26.09 -6.36 8.59
C GLY A 62 25.20 -6.51 7.37
N GLN A 63 24.57 -5.42 6.94
CA GLN A 63 23.84 -5.27 5.66
C GLN A 63 23.20 -6.56 5.10
N GLY A 64 22.07 -6.96 5.67
CA GLY A 64 21.25 -8.09 5.21
C GLY A 64 19.77 -7.85 5.46
N GLY A 65 19.25 -6.71 5.02
CA GLY A 65 17.80 -6.45 5.04
C GLY A 65 17.08 -7.27 3.98
N SER A 66 15.87 -7.74 4.26
CA SER A 66 14.98 -8.29 3.23
C SER A 66 14.87 -7.30 2.06
N PRO A 67 14.85 -7.76 0.79
CA PRO A 67 14.77 -6.87 -0.36
C PRO A 67 13.52 -6.00 -0.27
N GLN A 68 13.70 -4.67 -0.25
CA GLN A 68 12.61 -3.70 -0.11
C GLN A 68 12.09 -3.27 -1.48
N SER A 69 10.77 -3.35 -1.65
CA SER A 69 10.03 -2.96 -2.85
C SER A 69 9.72 -1.46 -2.86
N LEU A 70 9.32 -0.91 -4.00
CA LEU A 70 8.84 0.48 -4.07
C LEU A 70 7.71 0.75 -3.08
N PHE A 71 6.83 -0.23 -2.83
CA PHE A 71 5.76 -0.11 -1.84
C PHE A 71 6.27 0.16 -0.43
N ASP A 72 7.47 -0.31 -0.06
CA ASP A 72 8.08 -0.06 1.25
C ASP A 72 8.66 1.35 1.39
N HIS A 73 8.95 2.02 0.27
CA HIS A 73 9.60 3.33 0.26
C HIS A 73 8.62 4.48 0.00
N LEU A 74 7.63 4.30 -0.88
CA LEU A 74 6.68 5.36 -1.24
C LEU A 74 5.90 5.96 -0.06
N PRO A 75 5.42 5.18 0.94
CA PRO A 75 4.69 5.72 2.09
C PRO A 75 5.51 6.63 3.00
N LYS A 76 6.85 6.62 2.89
CA LYS A 76 7.73 7.48 3.68
C LYS A 76 7.63 8.95 3.24
N ASP A 77 7.15 9.21 2.01
CA ASP A 77 6.90 10.56 1.53
C ASP A 77 5.41 10.93 1.71
N PRO A 78 5.07 11.87 2.61
CA PRO A 78 3.69 12.26 2.84
C PRO A 78 3.03 12.95 1.64
N THR A 79 3.82 13.42 0.67
CA THR A 79 3.29 14.05 -0.56
C THR A 79 2.73 13.04 -1.55
N LEU A 80 2.89 11.73 -1.30
CA LEU A 80 2.40 10.65 -2.14
C LEU A 80 1.19 9.91 -1.55
N SER A 81 0.63 10.37 -0.42
CA SER A 81 -0.46 9.68 0.26
C SER A 81 -1.67 9.41 -0.64
N THR A 82 -2.10 10.39 -1.44
CA THR A 82 -3.23 10.21 -2.36
C THR A 82 -2.94 9.18 -3.45
N PHE A 83 -1.69 9.14 -3.93
CA PHE A 83 -1.27 8.12 -4.90
C PHE A 83 -1.36 6.72 -4.29
N MET A 84 -0.89 6.57 -3.05
CA MET A 84 -0.93 5.29 -2.32
C MET A 84 -2.37 4.82 -2.08
N ASP A 85 -3.28 5.72 -1.73
CA ASP A 85 -4.71 5.39 -1.55
C ASP A 85 -5.32 4.81 -2.83
N ILE A 86 -4.94 5.33 -4.00
CA ILE A 86 -5.39 4.81 -5.31
C ILE A 86 -4.72 3.48 -5.63
N LEU A 87 -3.40 3.36 -5.38
CA LEU A 87 -2.66 2.13 -5.59
C LEU A 87 -3.26 0.96 -4.80
N MET A 88 -3.66 1.19 -3.55
CA MET A 88 -4.27 0.17 -2.68
C MET A 88 -5.67 -0.28 -3.11
N GLN A 89 -6.33 0.42 -4.04
CA GLN A 89 -7.63 0.03 -4.57
C GLN A 89 -7.54 -0.90 -5.79
N VAL A 90 -6.33 -1.09 -6.33
CA VAL A 90 -6.10 -1.81 -7.58
C VAL A 90 -5.11 -2.95 -7.33
N ASP A 91 -5.65 -4.12 -6.97
CA ASP A 91 -4.88 -5.27 -6.45
C ASP A 91 -3.76 -5.74 -7.37
N ASP A 92 -3.99 -5.77 -8.68
CA ASP A 92 -3.00 -6.23 -9.66
C ASP A 92 -1.79 -5.28 -9.77
N VAL A 93 -2.04 -3.96 -9.76
CA VAL A 93 -0.96 -2.97 -9.75
C VAL A 93 -0.29 -2.91 -8.38
N LEU A 94 -1.04 -3.07 -7.29
CA LEU A 94 -0.48 -3.15 -5.94
C LEU A 94 0.51 -4.32 -5.83
N GLN A 95 0.14 -5.50 -6.32
CA GLN A 95 1.02 -6.67 -6.33
C GLN A 95 2.31 -6.40 -7.11
N LEU A 96 2.23 -5.77 -8.29
CA LEU A 96 3.41 -5.38 -9.08
C LEU A 96 4.35 -4.44 -8.30
N VAL A 97 3.80 -3.45 -7.59
CA VAL A 97 4.60 -2.46 -6.85
C VAL A 97 5.16 -3.01 -5.54
N ASN A 98 4.47 -3.97 -4.92
CA ASN A 98 4.84 -4.58 -3.65
C ASN A 98 5.75 -5.81 -3.79
N ASP A 99 5.79 -6.48 -4.95
CA ASP A 99 6.67 -7.64 -5.14
C ASP A 99 8.13 -7.19 -5.41
N PRO A 100 9.08 -7.46 -4.48
CA PRO A 100 10.48 -7.11 -4.66
C PRO A 100 11.17 -7.89 -5.79
N TYR A 101 10.58 -8.99 -6.26
CA TYR A 101 11.12 -9.85 -7.31
C TYR A 101 10.49 -9.61 -8.69
N THR A 102 9.65 -8.56 -8.82
CA THR A 102 9.07 -8.17 -10.10
C THR A 102 10.15 -7.95 -11.16
N GLU A 103 10.03 -8.66 -12.28
CA GLU A 103 10.84 -8.48 -13.49
C GLU A 103 9.92 -8.47 -14.73
N PRO A 104 10.18 -7.63 -15.75
CA PRO A 104 11.25 -6.63 -15.77
C PRO A 104 11.01 -5.54 -14.71
N LYS A 105 12.09 -5.04 -14.13
CA LYS A 105 12.05 -3.84 -13.28
C LYS A 105 11.40 -2.68 -14.01
N PHE A 106 10.76 -1.78 -13.27
CA PHE A 106 10.00 -0.69 -13.87
C PHE A 106 10.37 0.68 -13.29
N THR A 107 9.93 1.72 -13.99
CA THR A 107 9.98 3.11 -13.52
C THR A 107 8.57 3.59 -13.22
N LEU A 108 8.36 4.19 -12.05
CA LEU A 108 7.07 4.71 -11.61
C LEU A 108 7.12 6.24 -11.53
N PHE A 109 6.21 6.92 -12.20
CA PHE A 109 6.03 8.36 -12.05
C PHE A 109 4.85 8.64 -11.13
N ALA A 110 5.11 8.94 -9.86
CA ALA A 110 4.08 9.13 -8.84
C ALA A 110 3.67 10.61 -8.74
N PRO A 111 2.44 11.00 -9.15
CA PRO A 111 1.96 12.36 -8.98
C PRO A 111 1.80 12.71 -7.50
N THR A 112 2.27 13.90 -7.15
CA THR A 112 2.14 14.43 -5.78
C THR A 112 0.70 14.79 -5.45
N ASN A 113 0.38 14.91 -4.16
CA ASN A 113 -0.93 15.32 -3.68
C ASN A 113 -1.39 16.66 -4.29
N SER A 114 -0.47 17.60 -4.53
CA SER A 114 -0.78 18.88 -5.19
C SER A 114 -1.07 18.71 -6.68
N ALA A 115 -0.36 17.80 -7.37
CA ALA A 115 -0.67 17.42 -8.75
C ALA A 115 -2.09 16.85 -8.87
N PHE A 116 -2.46 15.94 -7.97
CA PHE A 116 -3.80 15.36 -7.91
C PHE A 116 -4.90 16.39 -7.62
N GLN A 117 -4.70 17.27 -6.65
CA GLN A 117 -5.68 18.31 -6.33
C GLN A 117 -5.96 19.21 -7.54
N ARG A 118 -4.91 19.57 -8.28
CA ARG A 118 -5.04 20.33 -9.54
C ARG A 118 -5.79 19.54 -10.59
N TYR A 119 -5.48 18.25 -10.75
CA TYR A 119 -6.15 17.37 -11.71
C TYR A 119 -7.65 17.22 -11.42
N MET A 120 -8.01 16.98 -10.16
CA MET A 120 -9.39 16.77 -9.72
C MET A 120 -10.25 18.03 -9.78
N SER A 121 -9.65 19.22 -9.87
CA SER A 121 -10.38 20.48 -10.02
C SER A 121 -11.20 20.54 -11.32
N ASP A 122 -10.76 19.80 -12.35
CA ASP A 122 -11.46 19.67 -13.62
C ASP A 122 -12.51 18.55 -13.54
N ARG A 123 -13.75 18.90 -13.86
CA ARG A 123 -14.91 17.99 -13.81
C ARG A 123 -14.82 16.87 -14.84
N VAL A 124 -14.27 17.15 -16.02
CA VAL A 124 -14.12 16.15 -17.09
C VAL A 124 -13.06 15.14 -16.71
N LYS A 125 -11.95 15.61 -16.13
CA LYS A 125 -10.86 14.74 -15.66
C LYS A 125 -11.31 13.86 -14.51
N ARG A 126 -12.09 14.41 -13.58
CA ARG A 126 -12.65 13.65 -12.45
C ARG A 126 -13.54 12.51 -12.90
N ALA A 127 -14.40 12.75 -13.91
CA ALA A 127 -15.30 11.74 -14.44
C ALA A 127 -14.57 10.50 -15.01
N ARG A 128 -13.29 10.62 -15.37
CA ARG A 128 -12.47 9.48 -15.83
C ARG A 128 -12.22 8.44 -14.74
N PHE A 129 -12.23 8.85 -13.47
CA PHE A 129 -12.10 7.91 -12.35
C PHE A 129 -13.41 7.18 -12.04
N ASP A 130 -14.54 7.72 -12.51
CA ASP A 130 -15.86 7.08 -12.38
C ASP A 130 -16.11 6.06 -13.50
N GLU A 131 -15.25 6.00 -14.53
CA GLU A 131 -15.28 4.98 -15.58
C GLU A 131 -14.83 3.61 -15.02
N GLU A 132 -15.31 2.53 -15.63
CA GLU A 132 -14.82 1.17 -15.34
C GLU A 132 -13.30 1.11 -15.57
N ASP A 133 -12.57 0.53 -14.61
CA ASP A 133 -11.11 0.52 -14.58
C ASP A 133 -10.42 1.89 -14.57
N GLY A 134 -11.12 2.98 -14.21
CA GLY A 134 -10.58 4.34 -14.18
C GLY A 134 -9.27 4.47 -13.38
N PHE A 135 -9.24 3.93 -12.15
CA PHE A 135 -8.03 3.92 -11.31
C PHE A 135 -6.91 3.05 -11.88
N LYS A 136 -7.26 1.88 -12.44
CA LYS A 136 -6.29 0.97 -13.06
C LYS A 136 -5.63 1.62 -14.28
N ASN A 137 -6.44 2.20 -15.17
CA ASN A 137 -5.95 2.93 -16.34
C ASN A 137 -5.06 4.10 -15.95
N PHE A 138 -5.46 4.85 -14.92
CA PHE A 138 -4.65 5.91 -14.33
C PHE A 138 -3.29 5.38 -13.88
N LEU A 139 -3.23 4.33 -13.06
CA LEU A 139 -1.97 3.79 -12.56
C LEU A 139 -1.07 3.25 -13.68
N LEU A 140 -1.64 2.56 -14.67
CA LEU A 140 -0.89 2.00 -15.81
C LEU A 140 -0.24 3.08 -16.68
N CYS A 141 -0.82 4.29 -16.77
CA CYS A 141 -0.19 5.42 -17.47
C CYS A 141 1.04 5.96 -16.73
N HIS A 142 1.17 5.70 -15.44
CA HIS A 142 2.26 6.18 -14.60
C HIS A 142 3.40 5.16 -14.45
N ILE A 143 3.22 3.95 -14.96
CA ILE A 143 4.23 2.87 -14.90
C ILE A 143 4.87 2.73 -16.28
N VAL A 144 6.20 2.68 -16.31
CA VAL A 144 7.01 2.35 -17.49
C VAL A 144 7.66 0.99 -17.24
N PRO A 145 7.18 -0.10 -17.87
CA PRO A 145 7.63 -1.46 -17.59
C PRO A 145 8.96 -1.82 -18.26
N GLU A 146 9.53 -0.93 -19.08
CA GLU A 146 10.70 -1.23 -19.93
C GLU A 146 12.05 -1.19 -19.19
N GLY A 147 12.06 -0.87 -17.89
CA GLY A 147 13.28 -0.84 -17.09
C GLY A 147 13.30 0.24 -16.00
N LYS A 148 14.41 0.26 -15.26
CA LYS A 148 14.77 1.40 -14.39
C LYS A 148 15.45 2.47 -15.24
N TYR A 149 14.83 3.63 -15.36
CA TYR A 149 15.42 4.79 -16.00
C TYR A 149 16.00 5.71 -14.94
N SER A 150 17.32 5.86 -14.91
CA SER A 150 17.97 6.88 -14.09
C SER A 150 17.68 8.28 -14.67
N VAL A 151 17.94 9.34 -13.90
CA VAL A 151 17.82 10.74 -14.38
C VAL A 151 18.60 10.93 -15.68
N LYS A 152 19.79 10.33 -15.81
CA LYS A 152 20.61 10.40 -17.04
C LYS A 152 20.00 9.66 -18.21
N ASP A 153 19.28 8.57 -17.95
CA ASP A 153 18.59 7.81 -18.99
C ASP A 153 17.33 8.56 -19.45
N LEU A 154 16.60 9.17 -18.52
CA LEU A 154 15.47 10.06 -18.82
C LEU A 154 15.91 11.27 -19.66
N GLU A 155 17.05 11.88 -19.36
CA GLU A 155 17.59 13.00 -20.16
C GLU A 155 17.94 12.62 -21.60
N LYS A 156 18.22 11.33 -21.86
CA LYS A 156 18.53 10.80 -23.20
C LYS A 156 17.30 10.19 -23.88
N ALA A 157 16.30 9.79 -23.12
CA ALA A 157 15.06 9.25 -23.63
C ALA A 157 14.30 10.33 -24.38
N LYS A 158 13.78 9.98 -25.56
CA LYS A 158 12.84 10.84 -26.30
C LYS A 158 11.40 10.50 -25.99
N SER A 159 11.14 9.22 -25.74
CA SER A 159 9.82 8.70 -25.42
C SER A 159 9.94 7.43 -24.60
N LEU A 160 8.98 7.20 -23.71
CA LEU A 160 8.86 5.98 -22.90
C LEU A 160 7.50 5.32 -23.14
N ASN A 161 7.45 4.01 -23.32
CA ASN A 161 6.16 3.30 -23.39
C ASN A 161 5.65 3.03 -21.98
N THR A 162 4.38 3.36 -21.74
CA THR A 162 3.75 3.08 -20.43
C THR A 162 3.20 1.66 -20.39
N ALA A 163 2.85 1.16 -19.22
CA ALA A 163 2.17 -0.12 -19.05
C ALA A 163 0.75 -0.10 -19.63
N LYS A 164 0.17 1.09 -19.86
CA LYS A 164 -1.05 1.24 -20.64
C LYS A 164 -0.74 1.04 -22.13
N GLU A 165 -1.40 0.05 -22.74
CA GLU A 165 -1.23 -0.27 -24.16
C GLU A 165 -1.46 0.95 -25.06
N GLY A 166 -0.55 1.15 -26.02
CA GLY A 166 -0.63 2.26 -26.99
C GLY A 166 -0.26 3.64 -26.45
N ARG A 167 0.00 3.78 -25.14
CA ARG A 167 0.35 5.07 -24.53
C ARG A 167 1.87 5.21 -24.40
N LYS A 168 2.38 6.31 -24.98
CA LYS A 168 3.79 6.73 -24.89
C LYS A 168 3.90 8.09 -24.26
N ILE A 169 4.83 8.28 -23.33
CA ILE A 169 5.17 9.56 -22.71
C ILE A 169 6.28 10.20 -23.52
N SER A 170 6.12 11.46 -23.91
CA SER A 170 7.22 12.27 -24.46
C SER A 170 8.12 12.74 -23.34
N VAL A 171 9.44 12.65 -23.50
CA VAL A 171 10.41 13.11 -22.50
C VAL A 171 11.24 14.23 -23.09
N GLU A 172 11.19 15.40 -22.43
CA GLU A 172 11.97 16.58 -22.83
C GLU A 172 12.89 17.01 -21.67
N SER A 173 14.16 17.24 -21.98
CA SER A 173 15.14 17.75 -21.03
C SER A 173 15.42 19.23 -21.30
N HIS A 174 15.21 20.07 -20.30
CA HIS A 174 15.48 21.50 -20.36
C HIS A 174 16.57 21.88 -19.36
N TRP A 175 17.47 22.76 -19.80
CA TRP A 175 18.57 23.26 -18.96
C TRP A 175 18.08 23.96 -17.68
N ILE A 176 16.98 24.70 -17.77
CA ILE A 176 16.45 25.54 -16.68
C ILE A 176 15.38 24.82 -15.87
N PHE A 177 14.47 24.11 -16.55
CA PHE A 177 13.28 23.53 -15.91
C PHE A 177 13.46 22.06 -15.47
N GLY A 178 14.56 21.42 -15.87
CA GLY A 178 14.78 19.99 -15.64
C GLY A 178 14.06 19.14 -16.68
N ILE A 179 13.64 17.95 -16.28
CA ILE A 179 12.99 16.98 -17.16
C ILE A 179 11.48 17.18 -17.10
N THR A 180 10.82 17.21 -18.25
CA THR A 180 9.36 17.24 -18.36
C THR A 180 8.85 16.04 -19.15
N LEU A 181 7.66 15.58 -18.77
CA LEU A 181 6.91 14.50 -19.39
C LEU A 181 5.66 15.10 -20.03
N ASP A 182 5.37 14.71 -21.28
CA ASP A 182 4.26 15.23 -22.09
C ASP A 182 4.12 16.76 -22.02
N ASN A 183 5.26 17.45 -21.97
CA ASN A 183 5.42 18.90 -21.97
C ASN A 183 4.67 19.62 -20.83
N THR A 184 4.28 18.88 -19.79
CA THR A 184 3.43 19.38 -18.71
C THR A 184 3.91 18.91 -17.34
N ALA A 185 4.16 17.62 -17.15
CA ALA A 185 4.55 17.05 -15.88
C ALA A 185 6.06 17.17 -15.67
N LYS A 186 6.49 18.00 -14.73
CA LYS A 186 7.89 18.11 -14.32
C LYS A 186 8.25 16.97 -13.38
N VAL A 187 9.41 16.36 -13.63
CA VAL A 187 9.97 15.27 -12.83
C VAL A 187 10.86 15.85 -11.72
N ASP A 188 10.61 15.44 -10.48
CA ASP A 188 11.54 15.64 -9.38
C ASP A 188 12.74 14.70 -9.56
N LYS A 189 13.95 15.26 -9.54
CA LYS A 189 15.18 14.48 -9.76
C LYS A 189 15.57 13.64 -8.54
N ASP A 190 14.94 13.87 -7.39
CA ASP A 190 15.10 13.03 -6.20
C ASP A 190 14.36 11.71 -6.39
N ALA A 191 15.12 10.68 -6.76
CA ALA A 191 14.60 9.37 -7.08
C ALA A 191 14.41 8.51 -5.82
N ILE A 192 13.30 7.78 -5.78
CA ILE A 192 13.06 6.74 -4.77
C ILE A 192 13.45 5.41 -5.40
N GLU A 193 14.60 4.87 -4.99
CA GLU A 193 15.10 3.59 -5.49
C GLU A 193 14.66 2.42 -4.61
N ALA A 194 14.30 1.30 -5.24
CA ALA A 194 13.98 0.04 -4.59
C ALA A 194 14.51 -1.14 -5.42
N VAL A 195 14.35 -2.39 -4.95
CA VAL A 195 14.88 -3.55 -5.69
C VAL A 195 14.13 -3.79 -7.00
N ASN A 196 12.81 -3.62 -7.01
CA ASN A 196 11.91 -3.87 -8.14
C ASN A 196 11.76 -2.68 -9.11
N GLY A 197 12.14 -1.47 -8.70
CA GLY A 197 11.95 -0.29 -9.55
C GLY A 197 12.66 0.96 -9.09
N ILE A 198 12.40 2.05 -9.81
CA ILE A 198 12.75 3.42 -9.43
C ILE A 198 11.50 4.27 -9.56
N ALA A 199 11.24 5.17 -8.61
CA ALA A 199 10.11 6.07 -8.67
C ALA A 199 10.56 7.53 -8.64
N TYR A 200 9.83 8.36 -9.39
CA TYR A 200 10.01 9.80 -9.41
C TYR A 200 8.71 10.50 -9.11
N LYS A 201 8.79 11.58 -8.34
CA LYS A 201 7.62 12.45 -8.10
C LYS A 201 7.39 13.33 -9.31
N ILE A 202 6.11 13.56 -9.64
CA ILE A 202 5.71 14.48 -10.70
C ILE A 202 4.68 15.49 -10.20
N ASP A 203 4.69 16.69 -10.78
CA ASP A 203 3.82 17.81 -10.37
C ASP A 203 2.51 17.93 -11.17
N HIS A 204 2.32 17.07 -12.18
CA HIS A 204 1.06 16.90 -12.92
C HIS A 204 0.77 15.42 -13.14
N VAL A 205 -0.51 15.08 -13.23
CA VAL A 205 -0.99 13.74 -13.56
C VAL A 205 -0.79 13.45 -15.05
N LEU A 206 -0.28 12.26 -15.38
CA LEU A 206 -0.21 11.77 -16.76
C LEU A 206 -1.59 11.28 -17.21
N GLU A 207 -2.08 11.84 -18.31
CA GLU A 207 -3.39 11.52 -18.85
C GLU A 207 -3.34 10.27 -19.75
N PRO A 208 -4.36 9.40 -19.70
CA PRO A 208 -4.54 8.37 -20.72
C PRO A 208 -4.71 9.03 -22.10
N ALA A 209 -4.15 8.42 -23.15
CA ALA A 209 -4.27 8.95 -24.50
C ALA A 209 -5.75 9.11 -24.89
N ARG A 210 -6.04 10.20 -25.61
CA ARG A 210 -7.38 10.60 -26.06
C ARG A 210 -7.95 9.69 -27.13
#